data_AF-A0A517YKA7-F1
#
_entry.id   AF-A0A517YKA7-F1
#
_cell.length_a   1.000
_cell.length_b   1.000
_cell.length_c   1.000
_cell.angle_alpha   90.00
_cell.angle_beta   90.00
_cell.angle_gamma   90.00
#
_symmetry.space_group_name_H-M   'P 1'
#
loop_
_entity.id
_entity.type
_entity.pdbx_description
1 polymer ?
#
loop_
_entity_poly.entity_id
_entity_poly.type
_entity_poly.pdbx_seq_one_letter_code
_entity_poly.pdbx_strand_id
1 'polypeptide(L)'
;MTSTTRTQRRYDHRLREMVCNSKNIDAAVRRGVPRSTARGWLAPTTTLPVVTLPAANHDNIHLQQQVLALRRRLDRLVSLLRLITLLLKVAGFSLANVRLPDGTATTRLLRAIDRSRSHFTLRAVLRMVGLSHTRYHAWSNETRCSLADQASCPRSSPQRLTRDEVNAIREMVTSDEYRHVPTGTLARLSADALLQRAPGAVADEDEDRPRKKRRRN
;
A
#
# COMPACT_ATOMS: atom_id res chain seq x y z
N MET A 1 62.34 43.13 -7.49
CA MET A 1 61.14 42.98 -8.35
C MET A 1 60.51 41.63 -8.07
N THR A 2 59.43 41.57 -7.30
CA THR A 2 58.73 40.33 -6.93
C THR A 2 57.69 40.00 -7.99
N SER A 3 57.90 38.94 -8.78
CA SER A 3 56.89 38.43 -9.70
C SER A 3 55.81 37.68 -8.91
N THR A 4 54.62 38.29 -8.79
CA THR A 4 53.44 37.60 -8.26
C THR A 4 52.94 36.57 -9.28
N THR A 5 53.28 35.31 -9.09
CA THR A 5 52.76 34.19 -9.88
C THR A 5 51.27 34.00 -9.58
N ARG A 6 50.39 34.55 -10.43
CA ARG A 6 48.94 34.44 -10.29
C ARG A 6 48.48 33.00 -10.56
N THR A 7 48.04 32.29 -9.52
CA THR A 7 47.43 30.96 -9.64
C THR A 7 46.13 31.06 -10.44
N GLN A 8 46.12 30.50 -11.64
CA GLN A 8 44.92 30.48 -12.48
C GLN A 8 43.93 29.44 -11.95
N ARG A 9 42.66 29.82 -11.83
CA ARG A 9 41.58 28.89 -11.48
C ARG A 9 41.38 27.90 -12.63
N ARG A 10 41.58 26.61 -12.34
CA ARG A 10 41.35 25.51 -13.28
C ARG A 10 39.88 25.07 -13.17
N TYR A 11 39.14 25.23 -14.27
CA TYR A 11 37.74 24.80 -14.36
C TYR A 11 37.65 23.43 -15.05
N ASP A 12 36.58 22.68 -14.77
CA ASP A 12 36.35 21.39 -15.40
C ASP A 12 36.16 21.54 -16.93
N HIS A 13 36.92 20.77 -17.69
CA HIS A 13 36.85 20.71 -19.14
C HIS A 13 35.47 20.29 -19.67
N ARG A 14 34.71 19.45 -18.96
CA ARG A 14 33.37 19.02 -19.39
C ARG A 14 32.36 20.17 -19.37
N LEU A 15 32.45 21.03 -18.35
CA LEU A 15 31.67 22.26 -18.25
C LEU A 15 32.00 23.19 -19.43
N ARG A 16 33.28 23.26 -19.77
CA ARG A 16 33.78 24.06 -20.88
C ARG A 16 33.30 23.55 -22.24
N GLU A 17 33.43 22.26 -22.51
CA GLU A 17 32.94 21.61 -23.73
C GLU A 17 31.42 21.74 -23.89
N MET A 18 30.67 21.52 -22.81
CA MET A 18 29.22 21.71 -22.81
C MET A 18 28.83 23.15 -23.19
N VAL A 19 29.56 24.16 -22.71
CA VAL A 19 29.32 25.58 -23.04
C VAL A 19 29.70 25.89 -24.49
N CYS A 20 30.79 25.31 -25.01
CA CYS A 20 31.17 25.41 -26.41
C CYS A 20 30.10 24.78 -27.33
N ASN A 21 29.64 23.57 -27.02
CA ASN A 21 28.67 22.82 -27.82
C ASN A 21 27.26 23.44 -27.76
N SER A 22 26.83 23.88 -26.57
CA SER A 22 25.50 24.48 -26.39
C SER A 22 25.45 25.97 -26.71
N LYS A 23 26.61 26.64 -26.87
CA LYS A 23 26.78 28.10 -26.96
C LYS A 23 26.10 28.88 -25.82
N ASN A 24 25.77 28.22 -24.71
CA ASN A 24 25.01 28.80 -23.60
C ASN A 24 25.94 29.18 -22.45
N ILE A 25 26.26 30.48 -22.35
CA ILE A 25 27.16 31.04 -21.32
C ILE A 25 26.52 30.98 -19.92
N ASP A 26 25.20 31.10 -19.82
CA ASP A 26 24.50 31.14 -18.53
C ASP A 26 24.63 29.82 -17.76
N ALA A 27 24.82 28.70 -18.48
CA ALA A 27 25.11 27.40 -17.87
C ALA A 27 26.44 27.38 -17.10
N ALA A 28 27.44 28.15 -17.52
CA ALA A 28 28.71 28.31 -16.80
C ALA A 28 28.58 29.27 -15.62
N VAL A 29 27.85 30.37 -15.83
CA VAL A 29 27.64 31.42 -14.80
C VAL A 29 26.90 30.86 -13.60
N ARG A 30 25.87 30.03 -13.82
CA ARG A 30 25.14 29.34 -12.73
C ARG A 30 26.03 28.41 -11.90
N ARG A 31 27.17 27.98 -12.43
CA ARG A 31 28.16 27.14 -11.73
C ARG A 31 29.34 27.94 -11.15
N GLY A 32 29.21 29.27 -11.05
CA GLY A 32 30.21 30.13 -10.43
C GLY A 32 31.38 30.55 -11.35
N VAL A 33 31.27 30.32 -12.66
CA VAL A 33 32.29 30.77 -13.63
C VAL A 33 32.03 32.24 -14.00
N PRO A 34 33.04 33.14 -13.92
CA PRO A 34 32.89 34.52 -14.38
C PRO A 34 32.49 34.61 -15.85
N ARG A 35 31.60 35.57 -16.19
CA ARG A 35 31.10 35.77 -17.56
C ARG A 35 32.22 36.00 -18.58
N SER A 36 33.28 36.71 -18.21
CA SER A 36 34.45 36.95 -19.07
C SER A 36 35.18 35.65 -19.41
N THR A 37 35.34 34.75 -18.43
CA THR A 37 35.95 33.43 -18.63
C THR A 37 35.08 32.52 -19.50
N ALA A 38 33.77 32.50 -19.24
CA ALA A 38 32.83 31.69 -20.03
C ALA A 38 32.72 32.17 -21.49
N ARG A 39 32.79 33.48 -21.74
CA ARG A 39 32.90 34.03 -23.11
C ARG A 39 34.20 33.61 -23.80
N GLY A 40 35.32 33.63 -23.07
CA GLY A 40 36.61 33.19 -23.59
C GLY A 40 36.62 31.73 -24.04
N TRP A 41 35.72 30.89 -23.52
CA TRP A 41 35.58 29.50 -23.94
C TRP A 41 34.89 29.33 -25.29
N LEU A 42 34.13 30.32 -25.77
CA LEU A 42 33.50 30.26 -27.09
C LEU A 42 34.49 30.53 -28.24
N ALA A 43 35.71 31.00 -27.94
CA ALA A 43 36.73 31.28 -28.94
C ALA A 43 37.35 29.97 -29.48
N PRO A 44 37.41 29.76 -30.82
CA PRO A 44 37.89 28.53 -31.47
C PRO A 44 39.32 28.10 -31.05
N THR A 45 40.15 29.06 -30.66
CA THR A 45 41.57 28.87 -30.33
C THR A 45 41.79 28.12 -29.01
N THR A 46 40.76 27.95 -28.19
CA THR A 46 40.92 27.45 -26.82
C THR A 46 40.51 25.96 -26.68
N THR A 47 40.09 25.30 -27.75
CA THR A 47 39.74 23.86 -27.74
C THR A 47 41.02 23.02 -27.74
N LEU A 48 41.62 22.84 -26.56
CA LEU A 48 42.66 21.85 -26.36
C LEU A 48 42.04 20.46 -26.59
N PRO A 49 42.61 19.61 -27.46
CA PRO A 49 42.13 18.24 -27.65
C PRO A 49 42.41 17.46 -26.37
N VAL A 50 41.38 17.30 -25.53
CA VAL A 50 41.49 16.48 -24.32
C VAL A 50 41.19 15.05 -24.70
N VAL A 51 42.19 14.19 -24.59
CA VAL A 51 42.01 12.74 -24.60
C VAL A 51 41.37 12.36 -23.27
N THR A 52 40.04 12.39 -23.21
CA THR A 52 39.33 11.65 -22.15
C THR A 52 39.65 10.18 -22.35
N LEU A 53 40.22 9.53 -21.32
CA LEU A 53 40.42 8.08 -21.33
C LEU A 53 39.09 7.41 -21.71
N PRO A 54 39.05 6.63 -22.82
CA PRO A 54 37.83 6.04 -23.36
C PRO A 54 37.05 5.25 -22.32
N ALA A 55 37.73 4.61 -21.36
CA ALA A 55 37.13 3.85 -20.27
C ALA A 55 36.06 4.66 -19.51
N ALA A 56 36.39 5.89 -19.07
CA ALA A 56 35.45 6.70 -18.27
C ALA A 56 34.24 7.20 -19.09
N ASN A 57 34.41 7.43 -20.40
CA ASN A 57 33.28 7.80 -21.28
C ASN A 57 32.44 6.57 -21.64
N HIS A 58 33.06 5.41 -21.84
CA HIS A 58 32.37 4.15 -22.09
C HIS A 58 31.48 3.77 -20.91
N ASP A 59 31.97 3.95 -19.68
CA ASP A 59 31.20 3.72 -18.45
C ASP A 59 29.97 4.65 -18.37
N ASN A 60 30.13 5.93 -18.71
CA ASN A 60 29.02 6.88 -18.70
C ASN A 60 27.97 6.56 -19.78
N ILE A 61 28.40 6.21 -21.00
CA ILE A 61 27.49 5.81 -22.09
C ILE A 61 26.76 4.51 -21.73
N HIS A 62 27.48 3.53 -21.17
CA HIS A 62 26.90 2.27 -20.73
C HIS A 62 25.87 2.48 -19.62
N LEU A 63 26.17 3.31 -18.61
CA LEU A 63 25.20 3.68 -17.57
C LEU A 63 23.98 4.38 -18.15
N GLN A 64 24.15 5.30 -19.10
CA GLN A 64 23.04 5.96 -19.79
C GLN A 64 22.17 4.95 -20.56
N GLN A 65 22.78 4.01 -21.26
CA GLN A 65 22.06 2.93 -21.95
C GLN A 65 21.28 2.06 -20.98
N GLN A 66 21.87 1.69 -19.83
CA GLN A 66 21.19 0.94 -18.79
C GLN A 66 20.00 1.71 -18.19
N VAL A 67 20.15 3.00 -17.92
CA VAL A 67 19.05 3.85 -17.44
C VAL A 67 17.93 3.93 -18.47
N LEU A 68 18.25 4.10 -19.76
CA LEU A 68 17.24 4.10 -20.82
C LEU A 68 16.53 2.76 -20.93
N ALA A 69 17.26 1.65 -20.86
CA ALA A 69 16.67 0.31 -20.86
C ALA A 69 15.75 0.08 -19.65
N LEU A 70 16.17 0.53 -18.46
CA LEU A 70 15.38 0.40 -17.24
C LEU A 70 14.12 1.26 -17.28
N ARG A 71 14.21 2.51 -17.76
CA ARG A 71 13.05 3.38 -17.98
C ARG A 71 12.04 2.75 -18.94
N ARG A 72 12.50 2.22 -20.07
CA ARG A 72 11.63 1.50 -21.02
C ARG A 72 10.93 0.31 -20.37
N ARG A 73 11.63 -0.45 -19.50
CA ARG A 73 11.01 -1.57 -18.76
C ARG A 73 9.94 -1.07 -17.79
N LEU A 74 10.20 0.01 -17.06
CA LEU A 74 9.22 0.63 -16.16
C LEU A 74 8.00 1.15 -16.94
N ASP A 75 8.19 1.81 -18.08
CA ASP A 75 7.09 2.30 -18.92
C ASP A 75 6.19 1.17 -19.40
N ARG A 76 6.78 0.03 -19.79
CA ARG A 76 6.03 -1.18 -20.16
C ARG A 76 5.23 -1.74 -18.99
N LEU A 77 5.84 -1.87 -17.81
CA LEU A 77 5.15 -2.36 -16.61
C LEU A 77 4.01 -1.43 -16.19
N VAL A 78 4.22 -0.11 -16.22
CA VAL A 78 3.20 0.89 -15.93
C VAL A 78 2.05 0.79 -16.93
N SER A 79 2.34 0.61 -18.21
CA SER A 79 1.33 0.44 -19.26
C SER A 79 0.50 -0.83 -19.04
N LEU A 80 1.13 -1.96 -18.71
CA LEU A 80 0.44 -3.20 -18.38
C LEU A 80 -0.44 -3.04 -17.13
N LEU A 81 0.08 -2.40 -16.08
CA LEU A 81 -0.68 -2.17 -14.85
C LEU A 81 -1.88 -1.25 -15.09
N ARG A 82 -1.73 -0.20 -15.91
CA ARG A 82 -2.85 0.65 -16.34
C ARG A 82 -3.90 -0.14 -17.12
N LEU A 83 -3.48 -1.01 -18.03
CA LEU A 83 -4.40 -1.85 -18.81
C LEU A 83 -5.17 -2.82 -17.91
N ILE A 84 -4.47 -3.52 -17.00
CA ILE A 84 -5.09 -4.44 -16.04
C ILE A 84 -6.06 -3.69 -15.13
N THR A 85 -5.67 -2.53 -14.60
CA THR A 85 -6.54 -1.74 -13.71
C THR A 85 -7.76 -1.20 -14.44
N LEU A 86 -7.62 -0.73 -15.68
CA LEU A 86 -8.76 -0.35 -16.51
C LEU A 86 -9.70 -1.53 -16.76
N LEU A 87 -9.16 -2.69 -17.14
CA LEU A 87 -9.95 -3.91 -17.36
C LEU A 87 -10.72 -4.30 -16.09
N LEU A 88 -10.06 -4.26 -14.93
CA LEU A 88 -10.65 -4.56 -13.63
C LEU A 88 -11.81 -3.59 -13.30
N LYS A 89 -11.65 -2.31 -13.63
CA LYS A 89 -12.68 -1.27 -13.41
C LYS A 89 -13.86 -1.41 -14.36
N VAL A 90 -13.61 -1.67 -15.65
CA VAL A 90 -14.66 -1.89 -16.66
C VAL A 90 -15.47 -3.14 -16.34
N ALA A 91 -14.83 -4.20 -15.83
CA ALA A 91 -15.51 -5.40 -15.37
C ALA A 91 -16.29 -5.20 -14.05
N GLY A 92 -16.27 -4.02 -13.43
CA GLY A 92 -16.96 -3.75 -12.17
C GLY A 92 -16.39 -4.53 -10.98
N PHE A 93 -15.17 -5.04 -11.08
CA PHE A 93 -14.57 -5.88 -10.06
C PHE A 93 -14.33 -5.08 -8.77
N SER A 94 -14.99 -5.49 -7.69
CA SER A 94 -14.84 -4.89 -6.37
C SER A 94 -14.94 -5.95 -5.29
N LEU A 95 -13.91 -6.06 -4.46
CA LEU A 95 -13.95 -6.90 -3.27
C LEU A 95 -14.79 -6.30 -2.13
N ALA A 96 -15.36 -5.10 -2.31
CA ALA A 96 -16.22 -4.47 -1.30
C ALA A 96 -17.50 -5.26 -1.04
N ASN A 97 -18.00 -6.05 -2.01
CA ASN A 97 -19.24 -6.82 -1.88
C ASN A 97 -19.06 -8.35 -2.08
N VAL A 98 -17.89 -8.82 -2.51
CA VAL A 98 -17.65 -10.26 -2.75
C VAL A 98 -17.46 -10.98 -1.43
N ARG A 99 -18.30 -11.97 -1.10
CA ARG A 99 -18.03 -12.90 0.00
C ARG A 99 -16.98 -13.90 -0.47
N LEU A 100 -15.77 -13.84 0.09
CA LEU A 100 -14.76 -14.85 -0.18
C LEU A 100 -15.15 -16.11 0.63
N PRO A 101 -15.33 -17.27 -0.02
CA PRO A 101 -15.75 -18.49 0.66
C PRO A 101 -14.65 -19.05 1.58
N ASP A 102 -13.37 -18.77 1.29
CA ASP A 102 -12.23 -19.37 1.99
C ASP A 102 -11.43 -18.35 2.81
N GLY A 103 -11.20 -18.66 4.09
CA GLY A 103 -10.29 -17.90 4.96
C GLY A 103 -8.85 -17.86 4.43
N THR A 104 -8.40 -18.89 3.71
CA THR A 104 -7.06 -18.93 3.09
C THR A 104 -6.91 -17.95 1.93
N ALA A 105 -7.99 -17.67 1.18
CA ALA A 105 -7.97 -16.68 0.10
C ALA A 105 -7.86 -15.26 0.68
N THR A 106 -8.58 -14.98 1.76
CA THR A 106 -8.52 -13.70 2.48
C THR A 106 -7.11 -13.46 3.04
N THR A 107 -6.47 -14.45 3.65
CA THR A 107 -5.09 -14.31 4.17
C THR A 107 -4.06 -14.10 3.06
N ARG A 108 -4.16 -14.80 1.92
CA ARG A 108 -3.30 -14.57 0.75
C ARG A 108 -3.43 -13.15 0.22
N LEU A 109 -4.66 -12.64 0.14
CA LEU A 109 -4.92 -11.27 -0.29
C LEU A 109 -4.35 -10.24 0.69
N LEU A 110 -4.58 -10.39 2.00
CA LEU A 110 -4.02 -9.49 3.00
C LEU A 110 -2.49 -9.48 2.97
N ARG A 111 -1.86 -10.65 2.76
CA ARG A 111 -0.41 -10.77 2.60
C ARG A 111 0.09 -10.06 1.32
N ALA A 112 -0.66 -10.17 0.21
CA ALA A 112 -0.34 -9.44 -1.02
C ALA A 112 -0.45 -7.92 -0.84
N ILE A 113 -1.50 -7.45 -0.14
CA ILE A 113 -1.67 -6.04 0.23
C ILE A 113 -0.48 -5.58 1.06
N ASP A 114 -0.09 -6.34 2.09
CA ASP A 114 1.00 -5.92 2.98
C ASP A 114 2.36 -5.86 2.26
N ARG A 115 2.67 -6.83 1.38
CA ARG A 115 3.86 -6.77 0.51
C ARG A 115 3.88 -5.55 -0.39
N SER A 116 2.73 -5.13 -0.90
CA SER A 116 2.64 -3.96 -1.78
C SER A 116 2.86 -2.63 -1.05
N ARG A 117 2.77 -2.60 0.29
CA ARG A 117 2.94 -1.37 1.08
C ARG A 117 4.36 -0.82 1.09
N SER A 118 5.37 -1.61 0.71
CA SER A 118 6.75 -1.12 0.54
C SER A 118 6.89 -0.12 -0.60
N HIS A 119 5.97 -0.16 -1.58
CA HIS A 119 6.04 0.67 -2.79
C HIS A 119 4.82 1.56 -2.99
N PHE A 120 3.68 1.22 -2.37
CA PHE A 120 2.42 1.94 -2.54
C PHE A 120 1.78 2.30 -1.21
N THR A 121 0.99 3.39 -1.19
CA THR A 121 0.17 3.71 -0.03
C THR A 121 -1.00 2.72 0.09
N LEU A 122 -1.40 2.40 1.33
CA LEU A 122 -2.53 1.49 1.59
C LEU A 122 -3.79 1.93 0.82
N ARG A 123 -4.07 3.23 0.80
CA ARG A 123 -5.23 3.80 0.08
C ARG A 123 -5.17 3.52 -1.42
N ALA A 124 -4.01 3.60 -2.05
CA ALA A 124 -3.86 3.30 -3.47
C ALA A 124 -4.13 1.83 -3.76
N VAL A 125 -3.55 0.94 -2.95
CA VAL A 125 -3.73 -0.52 -3.08
C VAL A 125 -5.19 -0.92 -2.90
N LEU A 126 -5.85 -0.40 -1.86
CA LEU A 126 -7.26 -0.67 -1.60
C LEU A 126 -8.17 -0.19 -2.74
N ARG A 127 -7.88 0.97 -3.35
CA ARG A 127 -8.63 1.44 -4.54
C ARG A 127 -8.41 0.59 -5.78
N MET A 128 -7.20 0.07 -5.97
CA MET A 128 -6.86 -0.81 -7.10
C MET A 128 -7.61 -2.14 -7.00
N VAL A 129 -7.63 -2.72 -5.80
CA VAL A 129 -8.33 -3.99 -5.51
C VAL A 129 -9.85 -3.79 -5.33
N GLY A 130 -10.30 -2.55 -5.12
CA GLY A 130 -11.70 -2.23 -4.91
C GLY A 130 -12.22 -2.68 -3.54
N LEU A 131 -11.37 -2.63 -2.51
CA LEU A 131 -11.70 -2.99 -1.12
C LEU A 131 -11.89 -1.70 -0.30
N SER A 132 -12.94 -1.66 0.54
CA SER A 132 -13.14 -0.53 1.44
C SER A 132 -12.19 -0.59 2.64
N HIS A 133 -11.88 0.58 3.21
CA HIS A 133 -11.01 0.67 4.38
C HIS A 133 -11.59 -0.06 5.60
N THR A 134 -12.89 0.08 5.83
CA THR A 134 -13.60 -0.61 6.92
C THR A 134 -13.51 -2.13 6.79
N ARG A 135 -13.70 -2.65 5.57
CA ARG A 135 -13.64 -4.09 5.30
C ARG A 135 -12.22 -4.64 5.43
N TYR A 136 -11.22 -3.88 4.97
CA TYR A 136 -9.81 -4.25 5.16
C TYR A 136 -9.47 -4.42 6.64
N HIS A 137 -9.86 -3.47 7.49
CA HIS A 137 -9.59 -3.56 8.94
C HIS A 137 -10.39 -4.67 9.61
N ALA A 138 -11.65 -4.89 9.22
CA ALA A 138 -12.43 -6.03 9.71
C ALA A 138 -11.71 -7.36 9.44
N TRP A 139 -11.28 -7.59 8.19
CA TRP A 139 -10.53 -8.79 7.81
C TRP A 139 -9.16 -8.88 8.48
N SER A 140 -8.45 -7.75 8.61
CA SER A 140 -7.16 -7.71 9.28
C SER A 140 -7.27 -8.05 10.76
N ASN A 141 -8.33 -7.59 11.43
CA ASN A 141 -8.57 -7.87 12.84
C ASN A 141 -8.97 -9.33 13.05
N GLU A 142 -9.83 -9.86 12.17
CA GLU A 142 -10.22 -11.27 12.16
C GLU A 142 -9.02 -12.20 11.93
N THR A 143 -8.13 -11.86 11.00
CA THR A 143 -6.91 -12.66 10.73
C THR A 143 -5.87 -12.57 11.86
N ARG A 144 -5.79 -11.43 12.54
CA ARG A 144 -4.91 -11.26 13.71
C ARG A 144 -5.46 -11.95 14.96
N CYS A 145 -6.76 -12.21 14.99
CA CYS A 145 -7.36 -13.01 16.02
C CYS A 145 -6.98 -14.47 15.79
N SER A 146 -6.10 -15.00 16.65
CA SER A 146 -5.66 -16.40 16.62
C SER A 146 -6.66 -17.35 17.29
N LEU A 147 -7.79 -16.85 17.77
CA LEU A 147 -8.82 -17.61 18.45
C LEU A 147 -9.83 -18.09 17.39
N ALA A 148 -10.13 -19.40 17.40
CA ALA A 148 -11.12 -19.98 16.50
C ALA A 148 -12.54 -19.45 16.76
N ASP A 149 -12.80 -19.02 18.00
CA ASP A 149 -14.09 -18.47 18.41
C ASP A 149 -14.18 -16.99 18.10
N GLN A 150 -14.99 -16.65 17.09
CA GLN A 150 -15.21 -15.28 16.60
C GLN A 150 -15.76 -14.33 17.70
N ALA A 151 -16.44 -14.88 18.71
CA ALA A 151 -16.95 -14.11 19.86
C ALA A 151 -15.85 -13.65 20.83
N SER A 152 -14.72 -14.35 20.87
CA SER A 152 -13.59 -14.05 21.76
C SER A 152 -12.66 -12.98 21.19
N CYS A 153 -12.83 -12.65 19.90
CA CYS A 153 -12.05 -11.60 19.26
C CYS A 153 -12.50 -10.21 19.72
N PRO A 154 -11.57 -9.32 20.10
CA PRO A 154 -11.94 -7.97 20.52
C PRO A 154 -12.67 -7.23 19.39
N ARG A 155 -13.89 -6.76 19.67
CA ARG A 155 -14.72 -6.03 18.71
C ARG A 155 -13.98 -4.79 18.21
N SER A 156 -14.10 -4.51 16.90
CA SER A 156 -13.51 -3.30 16.29
C SER A 156 -14.08 -1.99 16.86
N SER A 157 -15.26 -2.06 17.48
CA SER A 157 -15.91 -0.98 18.20
C SER A 157 -16.51 -1.54 19.50
N PRO A 158 -15.77 -1.63 20.60
CA PRO A 158 -16.24 -2.25 21.84
C PRO A 158 -17.42 -1.52 22.48
N GLN A 159 -17.59 -0.23 22.16
CA GLN A 159 -18.70 0.61 22.65
C GLN A 159 -19.99 0.49 21.83
N ARG A 160 -19.99 -0.26 20.72
CA ARG A 160 -21.21 -0.43 19.90
C ARG A 160 -22.03 -1.62 20.38
N LEU A 161 -23.30 -1.35 20.65
CA LEU A 161 -24.29 -2.38 20.92
C LEU A 161 -24.56 -3.23 19.67
N THR A 162 -24.62 -4.55 19.83
CA THR A 162 -25.02 -5.48 18.78
C THR A 162 -26.54 -5.45 18.58
N ARG A 163 -27.01 -6.03 17.46
CA ARG A 163 -28.44 -6.12 17.18
C ARG A 163 -29.18 -6.91 18.25
N ASP A 164 -28.56 -7.96 18.77
CA ASP A 164 -29.13 -8.80 19.82
C ASP A 164 -29.14 -8.08 21.17
N GLU A 165 -28.08 -7.33 21.50
CA GLU A 165 -28.05 -6.44 22.67
C GLU A 165 -29.13 -5.37 22.59
N VAL A 166 -29.33 -4.72 21.43
CA VAL A 166 -30.40 -3.74 21.23
C VAL A 166 -31.79 -4.37 21.37
N ASN A 167 -31.99 -5.58 20.85
CA ASN A 167 -33.25 -6.29 20.97
C ASN A 167 -33.54 -6.69 22.43
N ALA A 168 -32.52 -7.17 23.16
CA ALA A 168 -32.65 -7.50 24.58
C ALA A 168 -32.97 -6.26 25.42
N ILE A 169 -32.30 -5.13 25.20
CA ILE A 169 -32.62 -3.86 25.86
C ILE A 169 -34.05 -3.43 25.53
N ARG A 170 -34.48 -3.58 24.27
CA ARG A 170 -35.83 -3.24 23.84
C ARG A 170 -36.87 -4.08 24.60
N GLU A 171 -36.65 -5.38 24.70
CA GLU A 171 -37.53 -6.31 25.41
C GLU A 171 -37.62 -5.96 26.90
N MET A 172 -36.50 -5.64 27.54
CA MET A 172 -36.47 -5.16 28.93
C MET A 172 -37.24 -3.85 29.10
N VAL A 173 -37.01 -2.85 28.25
CA VAL A 173 -37.72 -1.55 28.34
C VAL A 173 -39.23 -1.70 28.16
N THR A 174 -39.67 -2.67 27.35
CA THR A 174 -41.10 -2.96 27.15
C THR A 174 -41.73 -3.83 28.23
N SER A 175 -40.91 -4.50 29.05
CA SER A 175 -41.39 -5.34 30.15
C SER A 175 -41.79 -4.47 31.35
N ASP A 176 -42.87 -4.88 32.03
CA ASP A 176 -43.37 -4.19 33.22
C ASP A 176 -42.37 -4.32 34.40
N GLU A 177 -41.57 -5.39 34.41
CA GLU A 177 -40.58 -5.69 35.45
C GLU A 177 -39.45 -4.65 35.50
N TYR A 178 -39.06 -4.07 34.37
CA TYR A 178 -37.87 -3.22 34.27
C TYR A 178 -38.18 -1.72 34.11
N ARG A 179 -39.44 -1.31 34.23
CA ARG A 179 -39.90 0.08 34.06
C ARG A 179 -39.18 1.10 34.96
N HIS A 180 -38.77 0.66 36.15
CA HIS A 180 -38.11 1.49 37.15
C HIS A 180 -36.59 1.60 36.94
N VAL A 181 -36.04 0.86 35.98
CA VAL A 181 -34.60 0.75 35.78
C VAL A 181 -34.13 1.74 34.69
N PRO A 182 -33.11 2.58 34.96
CA PRO A 182 -32.55 3.48 33.97
C PRO A 182 -31.94 2.73 32.78
N THR A 183 -32.03 3.32 31.59
CA THR A 183 -31.57 2.72 30.33
C THR A 183 -30.07 2.32 30.36
N GLY A 184 -29.23 3.08 31.07
CA GLY A 184 -27.81 2.75 31.24
C GLY A 184 -27.56 1.47 32.05
N THR A 185 -28.43 1.17 33.02
CA THR A 185 -28.37 -0.08 33.80
C THR A 185 -28.92 -1.25 32.99
N LEU A 186 -29.99 -1.03 32.22
CA LEU A 186 -30.52 -2.03 31.28
C LEU A 186 -29.50 -2.47 30.24
N ALA A 187 -28.68 -1.55 29.73
CA ALA A 187 -27.61 -1.89 28.79
C ALA A 187 -26.56 -2.86 29.38
N ARG A 188 -26.29 -2.75 30.68
CA ARG A 188 -25.40 -3.70 31.39
C ARG A 188 -26.08 -5.04 31.64
N LEU A 189 -27.32 -5.00 32.13
CA LEU A 189 -28.11 -6.21 32.39
C LEU A 189 -28.37 -7.02 31.11
N SER A 190 -28.58 -6.35 29.98
CA SER A 190 -28.71 -7.02 28.67
C SER A 190 -27.43 -7.73 28.23
N ALA A 191 -26.26 -7.17 28.55
CA ALA A 191 -24.98 -7.80 28.22
C ALA A 191 -24.77 -9.07 29.07
N ASP A 192 -25.06 -8.99 30.36
CA ASP A 192 -24.96 -10.15 31.28
C ASP A 192 -25.96 -11.25 30.92
N ALA A 193 -27.21 -10.89 30.60
CA ALA A 193 -28.24 -11.84 30.18
C ALA A 193 -27.88 -12.56 28.87
N LEU A 194 -27.24 -11.88 27.91
CA LEU A 194 -26.79 -12.49 26.66
C LEU A 194 -25.56 -13.38 26.85
N LEU A 195 -24.67 -13.07 27.79
CA LEU A 195 -23.56 -13.95 28.17
C LEU A 195 -24.06 -15.22 28.86
N GLN A 196 -25.11 -15.12 29.67
CA GLN A 196 -25.76 -16.29 30.31
C GLN A 196 -26.55 -17.14 29.31
N ARG A 197 -26.97 -16.58 28.18
CA ARG A 197 -27.69 -17.27 27.10
C ARG A 197 -26.76 -17.96 26.10
N ALA A 198 -25.44 -17.74 26.19
CA ALA A 198 -24.46 -18.47 25.40
C ALA A 198 -24.48 -19.95 25.84
N PRO A 199 -24.83 -20.90 24.95
CA PRO A 199 -24.95 -22.29 25.34
C PRO A 199 -23.57 -22.84 25.68
N GLY A 200 -23.37 -23.20 26.94
CA GLY A 200 -22.39 -24.20 27.32
C GLY A 200 -22.72 -25.51 26.61
N ALA A 201 -21.70 -26.08 25.97
CA ALA A 201 -21.52 -27.45 25.53
C ALA A 201 -22.69 -28.45 25.76
N VAL A 202 -23.14 -29.02 24.63
CA VAL A 202 -23.50 -30.44 24.43
C VAL A 202 -24.30 -31.09 25.56
N ALA A 203 -25.62 -31.07 25.44
CA ALA A 203 -26.44 -32.17 25.96
C ALA A 203 -26.52 -33.23 24.85
N ASP A 204 -25.95 -34.40 25.15
CA ASP A 204 -26.37 -35.69 24.61
C ASP A 204 -27.89 -35.75 24.54
N GLU A 205 -28.47 -35.95 23.35
CA GLU A 205 -29.68 -36.75 23.10
C GLU A 205 -29.81 -36.93 21.58
N ASP A 206 -29.41 -38.09 21.06
CA ASP A 206 -30.02 -38.70 19.87
C ASP A 206 -29.56 -40.17 19.74
N GLU A 207 -29.90 -40.94 20.77
CA GLU A 207 -29.99 -42.40 20.69
C GLU A 207 -31.42 -42.76 20.27
N ASP A 208 -31.77 -42.60 18.98
CA ASP A 208 -32.61 -43.58 18.28
C ASP A 208 -32.72 -43.26 16.78
N ARG A 209 -32.04 -44.07 15.94
CA ARG A 209 -32.39 -44.15 14.51
C ARG A 209 -32.37 -45.59 14.04
N PRO A 210 -33.51 -46.16 13.62
CA PRO A 210 -33.60 -47.57 13.29
C PRO A 210 -32.90 -47.90 11.97
N ARG A 211 -32.17 -49.03 12.00
CA ARG A 211 -31.48 -49.67 10.88
C ARG A 211 -32.44 -49.88 9.69
N LYS A 212 -32.22 -49.17 8.59
CA LYS A 212 -32.79 -49.54 7.29
C LYS A 212 -32.13 -50.83 6.80
N LYS A 213 -32.94 -51.89 6.77
CA LYS A 213 -32.62 -53.21 6.19
C LYS A 213 -32.14 -53.06 4.75
N ARG A 214 -30.95 -53.60 4.47
CA ARG A 214 -30.52 -54.02 3.13
C ARG A 214 -31.60 -54.91 2.51
N ARG A 215 -32.18 -54.50 1.39
CA ARG A 215 -32.83 -55.41 0.45
C ARG A 215 -31.87 -55.66 -0.70
N ARG A 216 -31.57 -56.95 -0.89
CA ARG A 216 -31.03 -57.54 -2.12
C ARG A 216 -31.98 -57.24 -3.28
N ASN A 217 -31.43 -56.80 -4.40
CA ASN A 217 -31.54 -57.45 -5.72
C ASN A 217 -30.44 -56.90 -6.62
#